data_AF-A0A957CEM3-F1
#
_entry.id   AF-A0A957CEM3-F1
#
_cell.length_a   1.000
_cell.length_b   1.000
_cell.length_c   1.000
_cell.angle_alpha   90.00
_cell.angle_beta   90.00
_cell.angle_gamma   90.00
#
_symmetry.space_group_name_H-M   'P 1'
#
loop_
_entity.id
_entity.type
_entity.pdbx_description
1 polymer ?
#
loop_
_entity_poly.entity_id
_entity_poly.type
_entity_poly.pdbx_seq_one_letter_code
_entity_poly.pdbx_strand_id
1 'polypeptide(L)'
;MSRKLLVKARWQLLFGAGLLVLLAVPLNLVFGADWVVAGSFQSALPGAPCTDWNNTCAATTTEDTNADGVNRLVVDGLPAGSYDYKVVEFNNWGNAYPNDNVPITTDGGQVRWYFQPSSNRVADNFNQCIATVAGSFQSELGGSDWMPEDLRTMLWQEAPGSDWYSFSATIPAGLWDYKVARNEAWVESYPGSNVVLNLTAESTVNIRYNCADNTIEHTIDAPPPPPEWVVAGDFQASLPASAACGVWNNTCAETGMNDDNADGVYRFAGDGLAAGSYNYKVVAFNDWGTAYPATDVPFTAVGDQVRWYFQPGPNRLADSANQCVATLVGNFQSVIGGSDWAPDNLRTMLWQEAPGSDWYSYSATLPAGSYEYKVARDEAWTESYPGGNVPLSLPAESNVTVRYNCATNEIEQTVVSLGGASHDNDIWWNDLGHDSRDTLFRTPGGAVEAGTAVTLRLRAASNDLTSAQVRVWDDRINAQMLINMTLAADDGTYEYWEATVPASADPTIYWYRFIAHDGTAVAYYEDDASRNGGWGQTFGDSVDNSWQLTVYDPSFQTPDWVKNGIMYQIFPERFRDGDPANDTPAGSFHYDIAGGSIVRSDGTDWNTPICDPRDENACFQIYGQNFYG
;
A
#
# COMPACT_ATOMS: atom_id res chain seq x y z
N MET A 1 -50.36 19.78 15.61
CA MET A 1 -49.22 19.28 16.43
C MET A 1 -47.96 19.91 15.85
N SER A 2 -47.53 21.04 16.40
CA SER A 2 -46.42 21.18 17.38
C SER A 2 -45.07 20.74 16.80
N ARG A 3 -43.97 21.49 16.86
CA ARG A 3 -43.64 22.79 17.46
C ARG A 3 -42.28 23.21 16.86
N LYS A 4 -42.15 24.46 16.40
CA LYS A 4 -40.87 25.20 16.29
C LYS A 4 -41.02 26.42 17.21
N LEU A 5 -40.16 26.56 18.21
CA LEU A 5 -40.03 27.81 18.97
C LEU A 5 -38.79 27.79 19.87
N LEU A 6 -37.95 28.82 19.74
CA LEU A 6 -37.45 29.75 20.78
C LEU A 6 -36.14 30.39 20.29
N VAL A 7 -35.79 31.66 20.47
CA VAL A 7 -36.50 32.94 20.69
C VAL A 7 -35.43 34.02 20.40
N LYS A 8 -35.80 35.11 19.72
CA LYS A 8 -35.01 36.35 19.59
C LYS A 8 -35.15 37.19 20.85
N ALA A 9 -34.06 37.77 21.35
CA ALA A 9 -34.12 38.91 22.28
C ALA A 9 -33.50 40.16 21.62
N ARG A 10 -34.34 41.17 21.42
CA ARG A 10 -34.01 42.55 21.06
C ARG A 10 -33.58 43.32 22.30
N TRP A 11 -32.64 44.26 22.15
CA TRP A 11 -32.67 45.52 22.91
C TRP A 11 -32.60 46.68 21.89
N GLN A 12 -33.69 47.44 21.81
CA GLN A 12 -33.78 48.73 21.12
C GLN A 12 -33.63 49.84 22.17
N LEU A 13 -32.81 50.85 21.86
CA LEU A 13 -32.82 52.15 22.52
C LEU A 13 -34.11 52.93 22.20
N LEU A 14 -34.60 53.70 23.17
CA LEU A 14 -35.68 54.67 23.04
C LEU A 14 -35.15 56.08 23.38
N PHE A 15 -35.60 57.04 22.58
CA PHE A 15 -35.24 58.47 22.54
C PHE A 15 -35.63 59.27 23.80
N GLY A 16 -34.89 60.35 24.08
CA GLY A 16 -35.29 61.44 24.97
C GLY A 16 -34.33 62.63 24.94
N ALA A 17 -34.83 63.79 24.49
CA ALA A 17 -34.10 65.01 24.09
C ALA A 17 -33.38 65.80 25.20
N GLY A 18 -32.35 66.58 24.80
CA GLY A 18 -31.75 67.64 25.62
C GLY A 18 -30.62 68.37 24.89
N LEU A 19 -30.96 69.52 24.30
CA LEU A 19 -30.08 70.46 23.59
C LEU A 19 -29.02 71.05 24.55
N LEU A 20 -27.73 70.86 24.29
CA LEU A 20 -26.67 71.76 24.77
C LEU A 20 -25.57 71.88 23.71
N VAL A 21 -25.48 73.06 23.12
CA VAL A 21 -24.41 73.48 22.21
C VAL A 21 -23.14 73.67 23.03
N LEU A 22 -22.18 72.75 22.90
CA LEU A 22 -20.78 73.02 23.21
C LEU A 22 -19.99 72.86 21.92
N LEU A 23 -19.34 73.95 21.51
CA LEU A 23 -18.21 73.95 20.58
C LEU A 23 -17.09 73.10 21.19
N ALA A 24 -17.13 71.79 20.92
CA ALA A 24 -16.00 70.91 21.11
C ALA A 24 -15.21 70.93 19.80
N VAL A 25 -14.07 71.62 19.82
CA VAL A 25 -12.96 71.31 18.93
C VAL A 25 -12.72 69.80 19.06
N PRO A 26 -12.73 68.99 17.98
CA PRO A 26 -12.31 67.62 18.12
C PRO A 26 -10.82 67.67 18.46
N LEU A 27 -10.52 67.39 19.74
CA LEU A 27 -9.19 66.98 20.13
C LEU A 27 -9.02 65.59 19.49
N ASN A 28 -8.48 65.55 18.28
CA ASN A 28 -8.01 64.33 17.64
C ASN A 28 -6.85 63.78 18.48
N LEU A 29 -7.18 63.01 19.52
CA LEU A 29 -6.25 62.10 20.17
C LEU A 29 -6.11 60.88 19.25
N VAL A 30 -5.25 61.02 18.24
CA VAL A 30 -4.75 59.89 17.44
C VAL A 30 -3.69 59.19 18.29
N PHE A 31 -4.03 58.04 18.86
CA PHE A 31 -3.04 57.10 19.37
C PHE A 31 -2.61 56.22 18.20
N GLY A 32 -1.41 56.42 17.66
CA GLY A 32 -0.84 55.55 16.62
C GLY A 32 0.13 56.21 15.62
N ALA A 33 0.67 57.39 15.91
CA ALA A 33 1.50 58.12 14.95
C ALA A 33 2.96 58.14 15.41
N ASP A 34 3.67 57.02 15.17
CA ASP A 34 5.06 56.82 15.64
C ASP A 34 6.11 57.41 14.68
N TRP A 35 5.75 57.81 13.45
CA TRP A 35 6.71 58.21 12.41
C TRP A 35 6.37 59.55 11.76
N VAL A 36 7.39 60.40 11.58
CA VAL A 36 7.30 61.75 11.01
C VAL A 36 8.18 61.83 9.78
N VAL A 37 7.63 62.32 8.67
CA VAL A 37 8.44 62.72 7.51
C VAL A 37 9.03 64.10 7.80
N ALA A 38 10.30 64.13 8.18
CA ALA A 38 11.05 65.35 8.50
C ALA A 38 11.94 65.75 7.32
N GLY A 39 11.96 67.03 6.96
CA GLY A 39 12.68 67.47 5.77
C GLY A 39 12.69 68.97 5.55
N SER A 40 13.35 69.41 4.48
CA SER A 40 13.43 70.83 4.07
C SER A 40 12.14 71.37 3.45
N PHE A 41 11.11 70.54 3.31
CA PHE A 41 9.82 70.92 2.73
C PHE A 41 8.82 71.43 3.77
N GLN A 42 9.04 71.18 5.07
CA GLN A 42 8.01 71.36 6.10
C GLN A 42 7.59 72.84 6.27
N SER A 43 8.52 73.78 6.14
CA SER A 43 8.20 75.22 6.16
C SER A 43 7.55 75.73 4.86
N ALA A 44 7.70 74.98 3.76
CA ALA A 44 7.11 75.29 2.46
C ALA A 44 5.66 74.80 2.32
N LEU A 45 5.17 73.99 3.27
CA LEU A 45 3.79 73.54 3.30
C LEU A 45 2.81 74.70 3.46
N PRO A 46 1.59 74.62 2.89
CA PRO A 46 0.56 75.63 3.08
C PRO A 46 0.32 75.93 4.57
N GLY A 47 0.47 77.20 4.95
CA GLY A 47 0.31 77.65 6.35
C GLY A 47 1.55 77.51 7.24
N ALA A 48 2.67 77.01 6.71
CA ALA A 48 3.95 76.83 7.41
C ALA A 48 3.78 76.21 8.81
N PRO A 49 3.21 74.99 8.90
CA PRO A 49 2.82 74.38 10.18
C PRO A 49 4.01 74.11 11.10
N CYS A 50 5.21 73.97 10.54
CA CYS A 50 6.44 73.61 11.25
C CYS A 50 7.66 74.24 10.57
N THR A 51 8.78 74.33 11.31
CA THR A 51 10.10 74.59 10.72
C THR A 51 10.63 73.36 10.00
N ASP A 52 11.57 73.55 9.07
CA ASP A 52 12.26 72.46 8.39
C ASP A 52 12.96 71.53 9.39
N TRP A 53 13.05 70.25 9.02
CA TRP A 53 13.67 69.18 9.82
C TRP A 53 13.08 69.04 11.24
N ASN A 54 11.78 69.26 11.39
CA ASN A 54 11.08 69.08 12.66
C ASN A 54 10.46 67.66 12.75
N ASN A 55 11.11 66.76 13.50
CA ASN A 55 10.63 65.39 13.76
C ASN A 55 9.54 65.28 14.85
N THR A 56 8.95 66.40 15.24
CA THR A 56 7.75 66.47 16.12
C THR A 56 6.58 67.18 15.43
N CYS A 57 6.68 67.38 14.12
CA CYS A 57 5.68 68.06 13.32
C CYS A 57 4.44 67.19 13.10
N ALA A 58 3.35 67.48 13.82
CA ALA A 58 2.09 66.74 13.70
C ALA A 58 1.49 66.75 12.28
N ALA A 59 1.75 67.82 11.49
CA ALA A 59 1.25 67.94 10.12
C ALA A 59 1.97 67.04 9.11
N THR A 60 3.13 66.47 9.48
CA THR A 60 3.91 65.55 8.64
C THR A 60 4.12 64.20 9.31
N THR A 61 3.28 63.87 10.29
CA THR A 61 3.22 62.54 10.86
C THR A 61 2.47 61.62 9.90
N THR A 62 3.01 60.42 9.69
CA THR A 62 2.37 59.40 8.84
C THR A 62 1.23 58.72 9.58
N GLU A 63 0.28 58.17 8.83
CA GLU A 63 -0.83 57.39 9.36
C GLU A 63 -0.96 56.06 8.60
N ASP A 64 -1.35 55.00 9.31
CA ASP A 64 -1.79 53.72 8.75
C ASP A 64 -3.26 53.50 9.15
N THR A 65 -4.17 54.16 8.44
CA THR A 65 -5.60 54.21 8.81
C THR A 65 -6.37 52.95 8.45
N ASN A 66 -5.87 52.14 7.53
CA ASN A 66 -6.43 50.86 7.08
C ASN A 66 -5.72 49.64 7.69
N ALA A 67 -4.70 49.85 8.54
CA ALA A 67 -3.90 48.81 9.19
C ALA A 67 -3.26 47.84 8.17
N ASP A 68 -2.81 48.38 7.03
CA ASP A 68 -2.15 47.59 5.98
C ASP A 68 -0.65 47.37 6.25
N GLY A 69 -0.10 48.05 7.27
CA GLY A 69 1.30 47.94 7.69
C GLY A 69 2.23 48.93 7.00
N VAL A 70 1.70 49.80 6.13
CA VAL A 70 2.44 50.87 5.46
C VAL A 70 1.94 52.22 5.94
N ASN A 71 2.80 52.93 6.65
CA ASN A 71 2.55 54.28 7.11
C ASN A 71 2.62 55.24 5.93
N ARG A 72 1.58 56.06 5.75
CA ARG A 72 1.47 57.00 4.63
C ARG A 72 1.35 58.43 5.11
N LEU A 73 2.05 59.35 4.43
CA LEU A 73 1.81 60.79 4.51
C LEU A 73 1.40 61.30 3.13
N VAL A 74 0.28 62.00 3.06
CA VAL A 74 -0.19 62.69 1.84
C VAL A 74 -0.17 64.18 2.11
N VAL A 75 0.56 64.93 1.29
CA VAL A 75 0.61 66.38 1.33
C VAL A 75 0.09 66.93 0.03
N ASP A 76 -0.90 67.83 0.13
CA ASP A 76 -1.40 68.59 -1.01
C ASP A 76 -0.77 69.98 -1.08
N GLY A 77 -0.43 70.41 -2.30
CA GLY A 77 0.01 71.77 -2.57
C GLY A 77 1.44 72.07 -2.12
N LEU A 78 2.33 71.07 -2.08
CA LEU A 78 3.76 71.35 -1.95
C LEU A 78 4.21 72.17 -3.17
N PRO A 79 4.90 73.31 -3.01
CA PRO A 79 5.37 74.10 -4.14
C PRO A 79 6.38 73.34 -5.01
N ALA A 80 6.52 73.76 -6.27
CA ALA A 80 7.56 73.25 -7.14
C ALA A 80 8.95 73.57 -6.57
N GLY A 81 9.84 72.58 -6.51
CA GLY A 81 11.16 72.74 -5.92
C GLY A 81 11.86 71.42 -5.64
N SER A 82 13.09 71.54 -5.16
CA SER A 82 13.90 70.42 -4.67
C SER A 82 13.96 70.47 -3.15
N TYR A 83 13.63 69.36 -2.52
CA TYR A 83 13.59 69.18 -1.09
C TYR A 83 14.36 67.91 -0.69
N ASP A 84 14.65 67.77 0.59
CA ASP A 84 15.25 66.59 1.19
C ASP A 84 14.36 66.10 2.33
N TYR A 85 14.25 64.79 2.51
CA TYR A 85 13.48 64.22 3.61
C TYR A 85 14.10 62.95 4.21
N LYS A 86 13.62 62.62 5.41
CA LYS A 86 13.78 61.35 6.11
C LYS A 86 12.49 61.00 6.83
N VAL A 87 12.26 59.71 7.06
CA VAL A 87 11.21 59.24 7.96
C VAL A 87 11.85 58.95 9.31
N VAL A 88 11.34 59.56 10.37
CA VAL A 88 11.97 59.59 11.69
C VAL A 88 10.95 59.16 12.72
N GLU A 89 11.34 58.30 13.65
CA GLU A 89 10.47 58.00 14.78
C GLU A 89 10.21 59.29 15.58
N PHE A 90 8.96 59.50 15.99
CA PHE A 90 8.51 60.73 16.63
C PHE A 90 9.42 61.08 17.81
N ASN A 91 10.02 62.28 17.75
CA ASN A 91 10.96 62.76 18.77
C ASN A 91 12.25 61.91 18.96
N ASN A 92 12.60 61.03 18.02
CA ASN A 92 13.79 60.18 18.10
C ASN A 92 14.60 60.14 16.78
N TRP A 93 15.55 61.08 16.64
CA TRP A 93 16.50 61.10 15.51
C TRP A 93 17.46 59.90 15.47
N GLY A 94 17.60 59.14 16.56
CA GLY A 94 18.37 57.91 16.57
C GLY A 94 17.75 56.79 15.73
N ASN A 95 16.49 56.95 15.32
CA ASN A 95 15.73 55.99 14.54
C ASN A 95 15.15 56.69 13.31
N ALA A 96 16.00 56.91 12.30
CA ALA A 96 15.68 57.64 11.07
C ALA A 96 16.07 56.83 9.83
N TYR A 97 15.19 56.83 8.83
CA TYR A 97 15.36 56.06 7.60
C TYR A 97 15.11 56.92 6.35
N PRO A 98 15.91 56.72 5.29
CA PRO A 98 17.23 56.08 5.32
C PRO A 98 18.26 56.92 6.11
N ASN A 99 19.48 56.40 6.30
CA ASN A 99 20.56 57.10 7.02
C ASN A 99 20.95 58.42 6.35
N ASP A 100 20.94 58.46 5.01
CA ASP A 100 21.17 59.65 4.20
C ASP A 100 19.86 60.35 3.87
N ASN A 101 19.93 61.64 3.55
CA ASN A 101 18.74 62.39 3.15
C ASN A 101 18.28 61.93 1.77
N VAL A 102 16.97 61.78 1.58
CA VAL A 102 16.40 61.44 0.28
C VAL A 102 16.02 62.75 -0.43
N PRO A 103 16.65 63.07 -1.57
CA PRO A 103 16.25 64.23 -2.36
C PRO A 103 14.93 63.93 -3.08
N ILE A 104 14.03 64.90 -3.15
CA ILE A 104 12.80 64.85 -3.92
C ILE A 104 12.66 66.14 -4.72
N THR A 105 12.39 66.04 -6.01
CA THR A 105 12.10 67.19 -6.88
C THR A 105 10.68 67.06 -7.41
N THR A 106 9.85 68.06 -7.14
CA THR A 106 8.45 68.08 -7.55
C THR A 106 8.17 69.31 -8.42
N ASP A 107 7.29 69.16 -9.41
CA ASP A 107 6.73 70.27 -10.18
C ASP A 107 5.59 71.00 -9.42
N GLY A 108 5.39 70.61 -8.17
CA GLY A 108 4.35 71.09 -7.28
C GLY A 108 3.08 70.24 -7.32
N GLY A 109 2.29 70.29 -6.26
CA GLY A 109 1.04 69.53 -6.14
C GLY A 109 1.06 68.51 -5.01
N GLN A 110 0.53 67.31 -5.26
CA GLN A 110 0.41 66.27 -4.24
C GLN A 110 1.67 65.39 -4.18
N VAL A 111 2.24 65.25 -2.99
CA VAL A 111 3.34 64.34 -2.69
C VAL A 111 2.89 63.31 -1.67
N ARG A 112 3.25 62.05 -1.91
CA ARG A 112 2.93 60.91 -1.05
C ARG A 112 4.22 60.23 -0.63
N TRP A 113 4.36 60.02 0.67
CA TRP A 113 5.44 59.24 1.27
C TRP A 113 4.89 57.97 1.88
N TYR A 114 5.64 56.90 1.78
CA TYR A 114 5.31 55.58 2.28
C TYR A 114 6.47 55.06 3.12
N PHE A 115 6.13 54.47 4.26
CA PHE A 115 7.10 53.88 5.18
C PHE A 115 6.60 52.54 5.69
N GLN A 116 7.41 51.50 5.57
CA GLN A 116 7.13 50.19 6.14
C GLN A 116 8.02 49.95 7.36
N PRO A 117 7.49 50.06 8.59
CA PRO A 117 8.30 49.93 9.81
C PRO A 117 8.95 48.55 9.99
N SER A 118 8.31 47.48 9.50
CA SER A 118 8.82 46.10 9.65
C SER A 118 10.12 45.85 8.88
N SER A 119 10.36 46.61 7.81
CA SER A 119 11.50 46.45 6.90
C SER A 119 12.34 47.72 6.74
N ASN A 120 11.97 48.80 7.43
CA ASN A 120 12.58 50.13 7.36
C ASN A 120 12.66 50.70 5.92
N ARG A 121 11.71 50.34 5.06
CA ARG A 121 11.68 50.79 3.66
C ARG A 121 10.92 52.10 3.53
N VAL A 122 11.46 53.00 2.71
CA VAL A 122 10.93 54.34 2.45
C VAL A 122 10.73 54.51 0.95
N ALA A 123 9.60 55.09 0.56
CA ALA A 123 9.28 55.42 -0.82
C ALA A 123 8.56 56.77 -0.92
N ASP A 124 8.66 57.39 -2.10
CA ASP A 124 7.86 58.55 -2.48
C ASP A 124 7.41 58.41 -3.93
N ASN A 125 6.30 59.08 -4.27
CA ASN A 125 5.67 58.95 -5.58
C ASN A 125 6.38 59.70 -6.73
N PHE A 126 7.56 60.29 -6.51
CA PHE A 126 8.35 60.99 -7.53
C PHE A 126 9.62 60.21 -7.90
N ASN A 127 10.33 59.69 -6.91
CA ASN A 127 11.56 58.94 -7.12
C ASN A 127 11.32 57.46 -7.37
N GLN A 128 10.16 56.93 -6.97
CA GLN A 128 9.86 55.52 -7.05
C GLN A 128 8.50 55.26 -7.70
N CYS A 129 8.38 54.09 -8.31
CA CYS A 129 7.14 53.56 -8.82
C CYS A 129 6.29 53.01 -7.67
N ILE A 130 5.10 53.59 -7.48
CA ILE A 130 4.14 53.10 -6.50
C ILE A 130 3.25 52.07 -7.18
N ALA A 131 3.41 50.80 -6.81
CA ALA A 131 2.68 49.68 -7.39
C ALA A 131 2.21 48.71 -6.29
N THR A 132 1.00 48.19 -6.44
CA THR A 132 0.35 47.27 -5.50
C THR A 132 -0.11 46.01 -6.25
N VAL A 133 0.14 44.83 -5.68
CA VAL A 133 -0.41 43.58 -6.21
C VAL A 133 -1.84 43.38 -5.72
N ALA A 134 -2.82 43.79 -6.53
CA ALA A 134 -4.23 43.61 -6.22
C ALA A 134 -4.76 42.30 -6.82
N GLY A 135 -5.39 41.46 -5.99
CA GLY A 135 -5.83 40.14 -6.40
C GLY A 135 -6.81 39.48 -5.43
N SER A 136 -7.26 38.28 -5.77
CA SER A 136 -8.22 37.50 -4.97
C SER A 136 -7.59 36.82 -3.75
N PHE A 137 -6.30 37.02 -3.49
CA PHE A 137 -5.58 36.46 -2.34
C PHE A 137 -5.40 37.48 -1.20
N GLN A 138 -5.77 38.76 -1.39
CA GLN A 138 -5.49 39.80 -0.40
C GLN A 138 -6.24 39.55 0.92
N SER A 139 -7.42 38.94 0.87
CA SER A 139 -8.16 38.55 2.07
C SER A 139 -7.40 37.56 2.95
N GLU A 140 -6.62 36.65 2.36
CA GLU A 140 -5.78 35.69 3.09
C GLU A 140 -4.63 36.38 3.83
N LEU A 141 -4.21 37.55 3.34
CA LEU A 141 -3.23 38.42 4.00
C LEU A 141 -3.89 39.38 5.00
N GLY A 142 -5.20 39.23 5.27
CA GLY A 142 -6.00 40.04 6.19
C GLY A 142 -6.62 41.30 5.56
N GLY A 143 -6.60 41.42 4.23
CA GLY A 143 -7.06 42.59 3.47
C GLY A 143 -8.46 42.39 2.91
N SER A 144 -8.81 43.18 1.89
CA SER A 144 -9.97 42.90 1.02
C SER A 144 -9.48 42.65 -0.39
N ASP A 145 -10.10 41.68 -1.07
CA ASP A 145 -9.69 41.30 -2.43
C ASP A 145 -9.88 42.44 -3.43
N TRP A 146 -8.96 42.50 -4.39
CA TRP A 146 -8.99 43.45 -5.51
C TRP A 146 -8.94 44.93 -5.09
N MET A 147 -8.17 45.25 -4.07
CA MET A 147 -7.98 46.63 -3.56
C MET A 147 -6.57 47.15 -3.86
N PRO A 148 -6.38 48.00 -4.90
CA PRO A 148 -5.10 48.68 -5.20
C PRO A 148 -4.58 49.59 -4.09
N GLU A 149 -5.49 50.13 -3.27
CA GLU A 149 -5.19 51.01 -2.14
C GLU A 149 -4.76 50.26 -0.88
N ASP A 150 -4.80 48.92 -0.87
CA ASP A 150 -4.31 48.09 0.24
C ASP A 150 -2.80 47.84 0.07
N LEU A 151 -1.99 48.66 0.73
CA LEU A 151 -0.53 48.70 0.56
C LEU A 151 0.19 47.53 1.24
N ARG A 152 -0.54 46.59 1.88
CA ARG A 152 0.06 45.37 2.40
C ARG A 152 0.76 44.56 1.32
N THR A 153 0.30 44.69 0.09
CA THR A 153 0.85 44.05 -1.12
C THR A 153 1.62 45.04 -2.02
N MET A 154 2.02 46.20 -1.47
CA MET A 154 2.86 47.16 -2.17
C MET A 154 4.20 46.50 -2.55
N LEU A 155 4.58 46.65 -3.82
CA LEU A 155 5.88 46.22 -4.30
C LEU A 155 6.93 47.29 -3.97
N TRP A 156 8.07 46.85 -3.48
CA TRP A 156 9.15 47.74 -3.05
C TRP A 156 10.39 47.55 -3.92
N GLN A 157 11.11 48.64 -4.18
CA GLN A 157 12.26 48.66 -5.08
C GLN A 157 13.36 47.70 -4.60
N GLU A 158 13.81 46.78 -5.46
CA GLU A 158 14.77 45.73 -5.09
C GLU A 158 16.15 46.27 -4.72
N ALA A 159 16.57 47.36 -5.35
CA ALA A 159 17.79 48.09 -5.06
C ALA A 159 17.63 49.56 -5.47
N PRO A 160 18.37 50.50 -4.86
CA PRO A 160 18.29 51.92 -5.24
C PRO A 160 18.52 52.12 -6.74
N GLY A 161 17.53 52.71 -7.41
CA GLY A 161 17.56 52.97 -8.86
C GLY A 161 17.22 51.77 -9.76
N SER A 162 16.81 50.63 -9.19
CA SER A 162 16.30 49.49 -9.95
C SER A 162 14.91 49.80 -10.53
N ASP A 163 14.67 49.36 -11.76
CA ASP A 163 13.32 49.36 -12.36
C ASP A 163 12.45 48.21 -11.81
N TRP A 164 13.05 47.26 -11.08
CA TRP A 164 12.36 46.11 -10.49
C TRP A 164 11.92 46.36 -9.05
N TYR A 165 10.66 46.01 -8.80
CA TYR A 165 9.98 46.11 -7.52
C TYR A 165 9.41 44.74 -7.15
N SER A 166 9.54 44.33 -5.91
CA SER A 166 9.12 42.99 -5.46
C SER A 166 8.24 43.02 -4.23
N PHE A 167 7.31 42.07 -4.16
CA PHE A 167 6.53 41.73 -2.98
C PHE A 167 6.66 40.22 -2.72
N SER A 168 6.62 39.81 -1.45
CA SER A 168 6.64 38.39 -1.08
C SER A 168 5.68 38.13 0.05
N ALA A 169 4.88 37.07 -0.09
CA ALA A 169 4.00 36.59 0.98
C ALA A 169 3.76 35.09 0.86
N THR A 170 3.44 34.47 2.00
CA THR A 170 2.93 33.10 2.04
C THR A 170 1.44 33.11 1.72
N ILE A 171 1.03 32.34 0.72
CA ILE A 171 -0.36 32.26 0.24
C ILE A 171 -0.83 30.80 0.33
N PRO A 172 -2.03 30.52 0.86
CA PRO A 172 -2.56 29.16 0.94
C PRO A 172 -2.74 28.48 -0.42
N ALA A 173 -2.83 27.14 -0.40
CA ALA A 173 -3.18 26.36 -1.58
C ALA A 173 -4.52 26.82 -2.18
N GLY A 174 -4.59 26.96 -3.49
CA GLY A 174 -5.77 27.47 -4.16
C GLY A 174 -5.50 28.02 -5.56
N LEU A 175 -6.57 28.39 -6.24
CA LEU A 175 -6.52 29.11 -7.51
C LEU A 175 -6.82 30.58 -7.24
N TRP A 176 -5.82 31.42 -7.48
CA TRP A 176 -5.86 32.85 -7.23
C TRP A 176 -5.66 33.64 -8.52
N ASP A 177 -6.14 34.87 -8.54
CA ASP A 177 -5.98 35.79 -9.65
C ASP A 177 -5.40 37.12 -9.15
N TYR A 178 -4.50 37.74 -9.90
CA TYR A 178 -3.95 39.05 -9.52
C TYR A 178 -3.59 39.95 -10.71
N LYS A 179 -3.41 41.23 -10.40
CA LYS A 179 -2.85 42.27 -11.26
C LYS A 179 -1.98 43.21 -10.43
N VAL A 180 -1.11 43.95 -11.11
CA VAL A 180 -0.37 45.05 -10.51
C VAL A 180 -1.06 46.36 -10.90
N ALA A 181 -1.52 47.12 -9.91
CA ALA A 181 -2.10 48.44 -10.08
C ALA A 181 -1.09 49.52 -9.68
N ARG A 182 -1.01 50.60 -10.45
CA ARG A 182 -0.13 51.74 -10.15
C ARG A 182 -0.87 52.83 -9.40
N ASN A 183 -0.13 53.57 -8.57
CA ASN A 183 -0.59 54.77 -7.90
C ASN A 183 -1.85 54.57 -7.06
N GLU A 184 -2.01 53.38 -6.47
CA GLU A 184 -3.15 53.03 -5.59
C GLU A 184 -4.51 53.08 -6.31
N ALA A 185 -4.53 52.91 -7.63
CA ALA A 185 -5.75 52.99 -8.43
C ALA A 185 -5.74 52.06 -9.65
N TRP A 186 -6.93 51.71 -10.14
CA TRP A 186 -7.10 50.85 -11.32
C TRP A 186 -6.85 51.55 -12.67
N VAL A 187 -6.59 52.86 -12.67
CA VAL A 187 -6.39 53.66 -13.89
C VAL A 187 -5.26 53.10 -14.74
N GLU A 188 -4.17 52.68 -14.10
CA GLU A 188 -3.04 52.01 -14.72
C GLU A 188 -2.85 50.65 -14.05
N SER A 189 -3.14 49.56 -14.78
CA SER A 189 -2.97 48.20 -14.26
C SER A 189 -2.47 47.24 -15.32
N TYR A 190 -1.67 46.27 -14.88
CA TYR A 190 -0.97 45.32 -15.74
C TYR A 190 -1.04 43.90 -15.15
N PRO A 191 -1.07 42.85 -15.99
CA PRO A 191 -1.33 42.92 -17.43
C PRO A 191 -2.81 43.29 -17.69
N GLY A 192 -3.20 43.47 -18.95
CA GLY A 192 -4.60 43.79 -19.31
C GLY A 192 -5.62 42.74 -18.82
N SER A 193 -5.19 41.49 -18.70
CA SER A 193 -5.97 40.37 -18.13
C SER A 193 -5.36 39.93 -16.79
N ASN A 194 -6.16 39.25 -15.97
CA ASN A 194 -5.71 38.75 -14.67
C ASN A 194 -4.63 37.67 -14.88
N VAL A 195 -3.61 37.68 -14.02
CA VAL A 195 -2.61 36.61 -13.94
C VAL A 195 -3.15 35.55 -13.00
N VAL A 196 -3.23 34.31 -13.49
CA VAL A 196 -3.64 33.15 -12.69
C VAL A 196 -2.44 32.66 -11.89
N LEU A 197 -2.62 32.47 -10.59
CA LEU A 197 -1.67 31.90 -9.65
C LEU A 197 -2.26 30.61 -9.07
N ASN A 198 -1.74 29.46 -9.51
CA ASN A 198 -2.21 28.15 -9.08
C ASN A 198 -1.24 27.54 -8.05
N LEU A 199 -1.68 27.42 -6.80
CA LEU A 199 -0.87 26.91 -5.69
C LEU A 199 -1.39 25.55 -5.24
N THR A 200 -0.57 24.51 -5.37
CA THR A 200 -0.92 23.13 -4.95
C THR A 200 -0.75 22.90 -3.45
N ALA A 201 0.06 23.74 -2.79
CA ALA A 201 0.30 23.77 -1.36
C ALA A 201 0.46 25.23 -0.91
N GLU A 202 0.33 25.50 0.39
CA GLU A 202 0.72 26.79 0.94
C GLU A 202 2.19 27.06 0.58
N SER A 203 2.45 28.18 -0.09
CA SER A 203 3.76 28.47 -0.69
C SER A 203 4.13 29.94 -0.49
N THR A 204 5.41 30.23 -0.41
CA THR A 204 5.90 31.61 -0.47
C THR A 204 5.94 32.05 -1.92
N VAL A 205 5.15 33.07 -2.26
CA VAL A 205 5.06 33.62 -3.60
C VAL A 205 5.80 34.95 -3.63
N ASN A 206 6.81 35.05 -4.50
CA ASN A 206 7.51 36.29 -4.79
C ASN A 206 6.99 36.83 -6.12
N ILE A 207 6.44 38.05 -6.11
CA ILE A 207 5.92 38.73 -7.29
C ILE A 207 6.83 39.93 -7.56
N ARG A 208 7.31 40.04 -8.80
CA ARG A 208 8.17 41.12 -9.26
C ARG A 208 7.49 41.88 -10.38
N TYR A 209 7.69 43.19 -10.39
CA TYR A 209 7.15 44.10 -11.40
C TYR A 209 8.24 45.04 -11.88
N ASN A 210 8.39 45.16 -13.19
CA ASN A 210 9.28 46.12 -13.82
C ASN A 210 8.51 47.38 -14.20
N CYS A 211 8.87 48.51 -13.59
CA CYS A 211 8.17 49.77 -13.81
C CYS A 211 8.57 50.51 -15.09
N ALA A 212 9.67 50.14 -15.75
CA ALA A 212 10.06 50.73 -17.03
C ALA A 212 9.26 50.17 -18.20
N ASP A 213 8.94 48.87 -18.19
CA ASP A 213 8.30 48.18 -19.32
C ASP A 213 6.96 47.48 -18.99
N ASN A 214 6.56 47.46 -17.71
CA ASN A 214 5.36 46.82 -17.18
C ASN A 214 5.38 45.28 -17.15
N THR A 215 6.56 44.66 -17.22
CA THR A 215 6.71 43.20 -17.10
C THR A 215 6.39 42.74 -15.68
N ILE A 216 5.69 41.61 -15.54
CA ILE A 216 5.38 40.97 -14.27
C ILE A 216 5.96 39.56 -14.28
N GLU A 217 6.67 39.20 -13.22
CA GLU A 217 7.18 37.86 -12.96
C GLU A 217 6.66 37.38 -11.60
N HIS A 218 6.50 36.07 -11.44
CA HIS A 218 6.34 35.49 -10.12
C HIS A 218 7.12 34.17 -10.00
N THR A 219 7.59 33.88 -8.80
CA THR A 219 8.17 32.58 -8.45
C THR A 219 7.40 32.01 -7.26
N ILE A 220 7.16 30.72 -7.29
CA ILE A 220 6.51 29.97 -6.22
C ILE A 220 7.60 29.14 -5.55
N ASP A 221 7.95 29.49 -4.33
CA ASP A 221 8.81 28.69 -3.46
C ASP A 221 7.89 27.84 -2.58
N ALA A 222 7.53 26.67 -3.11
CA ALA A 222 6.72 25.70 -2.39
C ALA A 222 7.63 24.89 -1.46
N PRO A 223 7.30 24.75 -0.17
CA PRO A 223 7.96 23.76 0.66
C PRO A 223 7.81 22.38 0.00
N PRO A 224 8.82 21.49 0.10
CA PRO A 224 8.69 20.14 -0.43
C PRO A 224 7.44 19.48 0.16
N PRO A 225 6.72 18.66 -0.62
CA PRO A 225 5.59 17.93 -0.08
C PRO A 225 6.04 17.14 1.15
N PRO A 226 5.18 16.99 2.18
CA PRO A 226 5.52 16.15 3.31
C PRO A 226 5.85 14.74 2.82
N PRO A 227 6.85 14.08 3.42
CA PRO A 227 7.20 12.71 3.05
C PRO A 227 6.01 11.79 3.32
N GLU A 228 5.91 10.68 2.59
CA GLU A 228 4.84 9.70 2.83
C GLU A 228 5.06 8.96 4.16
N TRP A 229 6.30 8.55 4.41
CA TRP A 229 6.73 7.79 5.58
C TRP A 229 7.82 8.54 6.34
N VAL A 230 7.79 8.44 7.66
CA VAL A 230 8.79 9.01 8.57
C VAL A 230 9.35 7.89 9.42
N VAL A 231 10.68 7.84 9.56
CA VAL A 231 11.30 7.05 10.62
C VAL A 231 11.38 7.91 11.88
N ALA A 232 10.63 7.52 12.91
CA ALA A 232 10.46 8.26 14.16
C ALA A 232 11.04 7.45 15.34
N GLY A 233 11.74 8.13 16.25
CA GLY A 233 12.46 7.46 17.32
C GLY A 233 13.18 8.41 18.28
N ASP A 234 13.85 7.85 19.28
CA ASP A 234 14.67 8.63 20.22
C ASP A 234 15.99 9.13 19.59
N PHE A 235 16.40 8.56 18.45
CA PHE A 235 17.58 8.98 17.70
C PHE A 235 17.43 10.35 17.01
N GLN A 236 16.19 10.81 16.74
CA GLN A 236 15.93 12.03 15.96
C GLN A 236 16.59 13.27 16.59
N ALA A 237 16.62 13.37 17.92
CA ALA A 237 17.27 14.46 18.64
C ALA A 237 18.82 14.37 18.60
N SER A 238 19.37 13.19 18.34
CA SER A 238 20.80 12.91 18.28
C SER A 238 21.38 12.98 16.86
N LEU A 239 20.52 13.12 15.85
CA LEU A 239 20.92 13.25 14.45
C LEU A 239 21.03 14.73 14.07
N PRO A 240 22.16 15.21 13.50
CA PRO A 240 22.35 16.62 13.17
C PRO A 240 21.25 17.20 12.26
N ALA A 241 20.80 16.42 11.27
CA ALA A 241 19.78 16.85 10.32
C ALA A 241 18.39 17.07 10.95
N SER A 242 18.05 16.34 12.02
CA SER A 242 16.74 16.36 12.65
C SER A 242 16.76 16.81 14.12
N ALA A 243 17.86 17.40 14.59
CA ALA A 243 18.03 17.78 16.00
C ALA A 243 16.90 18.69 16.52
N ALA A 244 16.33 19.53 15.64
CA ALA A 244 15.20 20.41 15.95
C ALA A 244 13.87 19.66 16.14
N CYS A 245 13.73 18.44 15.60
CA CYS A 245 12.50 17.66 15.69
C CYS A 245 12.25 17.09 17.10
N GLY A 246 13.27 16.99 17.95
CA GLY A 246 13.16 16.32 19.24
C GLY A 246 13.15 14.79 19.09
N VAL A 247 12.43 14.09 19.98
CA VAL A 247 12.33 12.62 19.99
C VAL A 247 10.91 12.19 19.62
N TRP A 248 10.77 11.03 18.97
CA TRP A 248 9.47 10.43 18.63
C TRP A 248 8.52 11.38 17.89
N ASN A 249 9.06 12.11 16.90
CA ASN A 249 8.31 13.10 16.13
C ASN A 249 7.91 12.52 14.76
N ASN A 250 6.63 12.17 14.59
CA ASN A 250 6.08 11.63 13.34
C ASN A 250 5.71 12.71 12.31
N THR A 251 6.01 13.98 12.59
CA THR A 251 5.88 15.11 11.64
C THR A 251 7.25 15.71 11.30
N CYS A 252 8.34 15.03 11.63
CA CYS A 252 9.71 15.44 11.30
C CYS A 252 9.97 15.13 9.82
N ALA A 253 9.91 16.16 8.97
CA ALA A 253 10.15 16.00 7.54
C ALA A 253 11.61 15.63 7.24
N GLU A 254 12.53 16.01 8.13
CA GLU A 254 13.97 15.75 8.05
C GLU A 254 14.34 14.28 8.26
N THR A 255 13.45 13.48 8.84
CA THR A 255 13.57 12.01 8.88
C THR A 255 12.52 11.30 8.00
N GLY A 256 12.03 12.03 7.00
CA GLY A 256 11.22 11.50 5.92
C GLY A 256 11.99 10.48 5.09
N MET A 257 11.33 9.38 4.76
CA MET A 257 11.89 8.33 3.90
C MET A 257 11.52 8.60 2.44
N ASN A 258 12.42 8.30 1.51
CA ASN A 258 12.25 8.51 0.08
C ASN A 258 12.31 7.20 -0.73
N ASP A 259 11.61 7.20 -1.87
CA ASP A 259 11.64 6.13 -2.89
C ASP A 259 11.88 6.79 -4.26
N ASP A 260 13.01 7.50 -4.38
CA ASP A 260 13.31 8.36 -5.53
C ASP A 260 13.49 7.55 -6.84
N ASN A 261 13.86 6.28 -6.74
CA ASN A 261 14.03 5.36 -7.86
C ASN A 261 12.77 4.50 -8.15
N ALA A 262 11.69 4.70 -7.38
CA ALA A 262 10.42 3.99 -7.48
C ALA A 262 10.57 2.46 -7.44
N ASP A 263 11.48 1.96 -6.61
CA ASP A 263 11.71 0.53 -6.44
C ASP A 263 10.74 -0.12 -5.42
N GLY A 264 9.98 0.70 -4.70
CA GLY A 264 8.97 0.29 -3.73
C GLY A 264 9.52 0.08 -2.32
N VAL A 265 10.78 0.43 -2.06
CA VAL A 265 11.40 0.42 -0.74
C VAL A 265 11.82 1.83 -0.37
N TYR A 266 11.11 2.39 0.61
CA TYR A 266 11.41 3.69 1.17
C TYR A 266 12.70 3.62 2.00
N ARG A 267 13.58 4.60 1.84
CA ARG A 267 14.88 4.69 2.51
C ARG A 267 15.05 6.02 3.24
N PHE A 268 15.74 5.99 4.38
CA PHE A 268 16.32 7.19 4.99
C PHE A 268 17.76 6.90 5.40
N ALA A 269 18.67 7.83 5.14
CA ALA A 269 20.06 7.74 5.54
C ALA A 269 20.37 8.85 6.56
N GLY A 270 20.67 8.46 7.80
CA GLY A 270 20.99 9.37 8.89
C GLY A 270 22.50 9.48 9.08
N ASP A 271 23.08 10.55 8.53
CA ASP A 271 24.51 10.83 8.62
C ASP A 271 24.90 11.40 9.98
N GLY A 272 26.00 10.90 10.54
CA GLY A 272 26.60 11.44 11.77
C GLY A 272 25.76 11.20 13.02
N LEU A 273 24.98 10.11 13.06
CA LEU A 273 24.28 9.71 14.28
C LEU A 273 25.29 9.30 15.35
N ALA A 274 25.21 9.92 16.53
CA ALA A 274 26.12 9.64 17.64
C ALA A 274 26.08 8.15 18.04
N ALA A 275 27.21 7.61 18.49
CA ALA A 275 27.26 6.23 18.96
C ALA A 275 26.38 6.06 20.21
N GLY A 276 25.52 5.04 20.21
CA GLY A 276 24.54 4.84 21.27
C GLY A 276 23.49 3.80 20.93
N SER A 277 22.66 3.47 21.92
CA SER A 277 21.48 2.61 21.75
C SER A 277 20.24 3.47 21.62
N TYR A 278 19.42 3.16 20.63
CA TYR A 278 18.27 3.93 20.20
C TYR A 278 17.11 3.00 19.85
N ASN A 279 15.93 3.57 19.68
CA ASN A 279 14.71 2.90 19.28
C ASN A 279 14.01 3.67 18.17
N TYR A 280 13.38 2.95 17.23
CA TYR A 280 12.62 3.56 16.16
C TYR A 280 11.37 2.78 15.79
N LYS A 281 10.50 3.46 15.03
CA LYS A 281 9.38 2.93 14.25
C LYS A 281 9.31 3.69 12.92
N VAL A 282 8.66 3.09 11.93
CA VAL A 282 8.25 3.80 10.71
C VAL A 282 6.75 4.03 10.77
N VAL A 283 6.33 5.23 10.37
CA VAL A 283 4.96 5.70 10.51
C VAL A 283 4.60 6.58 9.32
N ALA A 284 3.36 6.51 8.84
CA ALA A 284 2.92 7.46 7.83
C ALA A 284 2.95 8.87 8.43
N PHE A 285 3.29 9.87 7.62
CA PHE A 285 3.47 11.23 8.10
C PHE A 285 2.23 11.73 8.83
N ASN A 286 2.43 12.20 10.07
CA ASN A 286 1.37 12.66 10.97
C ASN A 286 0.30 11.61 11.34
N ASP A 287 0.56 10.30 11.22
CA ASP A 287 -0.42 9.26 11.56
C ASP A 287 0.18 8.07 12.32
N TRP A 288 0.22 8.19 13.65
CA TRP A 288 0.62 7.09 14.56
C TRP A 288 -0.25 5.83 14.46
N GLY A 289 -1.43 5.88 13.83
CA GLY A 289 -2.26 4.70 13.56
C GLY A 289 -1.61 3.68 12.62
N THR A 290 -0.57 4.10 11.87
CA THR A 290 0.17 3.29 10.90
C THR A 290 1.59 2.96 11.36
N ALA A 291 1.83 2.92 12.67
CA ALA A 291 3.16 2.66 13.20
C ALA A 291 3.58 1.18 13.03
N TYR A 292 4.70 0.96 12.35
CA TYR A 292 5.29 -0.35 12.12
C TYR A 292 6.71 -0.45 12.67
N PRO A 293 7.06 -1.56 13.34
CA PRO A 293 6.17 -2.55 13.92
C PRO A 293 5.43 -1.97 15.16
N ALA A 294 4.50 -2.74 15.75
CA ALA A 294 3.75 -2.29 16.93
C ALA A 294 4.65 -2.03 18.16
N THR A 295 5.73 -2.81 18.30
CA THR A 295 6.76 -2.65 19.33
C THR A 295 7.92 -1.83 18.79
N ASP A 296 8.57 -1.05 19.65
CA ASP A 296 9.74 -0.26 19.26
C ASP A 296 10.90 -1.17 18.85
N VAL A 297 11.63 -0.79 17.79
CA VAL A 297 12.77 -1.56 17.28
C VAL A 297 14.06 -0.98 17.86
N PRO A 298 14.79 -1.74 18.71
CA PRO A 298 16.07 -1.28 19.23
C PRO A 298 17.18 -1.43 18.19
N PHE A 299 18.09 -0.47 18.12
CA PHE A 299 19.32 -0.56 17.31
C PHE A 299 20.50 0.14 17.99
N THR A 300 21.72 -0.20 17.59
CA THR A 300 22.95 0.40 18.14
C THR A 300 23.75 1.08 17.05
N ALA A 301 23.83 2.41 17.12
CA ALA A 301 24.66 3.20 16.21
C ALA A 301 26.13 3.18 16.67
N VAL A 302 27.05 3.10 15.71
CA VAL A 302 28.52 3.08 15.97
C VAL A 302 29.19 4.44 15.78
N GLY A 303 28.43 5.51 15.56
CA GLY A 303 28.98 6.86 15.33
C GLY A 303 29.22 7.20 13.86
N ASP A 304 28.45 6.61 12.95
CA ASP A 304 28.55 6.78 11.49
C ASP A 304 27.13 6.85 10.88
N GLN A 305 27.00 6.69 9.56
CA GLN A 305 25.71 6.60 8.87
C GLN A 305 24.94 5.34 9.28
N VAL A 306 23.66 5.51 9.63
CA VAL A 306 22.68 4.42 9.72
C VAL A 306 21.63 4.61 8.62
N ARG A 307 21.27 3.53 7.93
CA ARG A 307 20.24 3.53 6.89
C ARG A 307 19.04 2.72 7.37
N TRP A 308 17.84 3.24 7.14
CA TRP A 308 16.57 2.60 7.42
C TRP A 308 15.82 2.33 6.14
N TYR A 309 15.17 1.17 6.06
CA TYR A 309 14.43 0.70 4.89
C TYR A 309 13.04 0.26 5.31
N PHE A 310 12.05 0.61 4.51
CA PHE A 310 10.66 0.24 4.74
C PHE A 310 9.98 -0.14 3.43
N GLN A 311 9.35 -1.33 3.41
CA GLN A 311 8.54 -1.77 2.29
C GLN A 311 7.04 -1.75 2.69
N PRO A 312 6.25 -0.79 2.19
CA PRO A 312 4.82 -0.73 2.42
C PRO A 312 4.11 -1.92 1.78
N GLY A 313 3.03 -2.41 2.42
CA GLY A 313 2.29 -3.58 1.98
C GLY A 313 2.55 -4.79 2.88
N PRO A 314 3.72 -5.47 2.78
CA PRO A 314 4.11 -6.51 3.72
C PRO A 314 4.64 -5.94 5.05
N ASN A 315 4.79 -4.61 5.17
CA ASN A 315 5.28 -3.89 6.36
C ASN A 315 6.64 -4.38 6.83
N ARG A 316 7.57 -4.59 5.88
CA ARG A 316 8.93 -5.05 6.19
C ARG A 316 9.82 -3.86 6.51
N LEU A 317 10.72 -4.06 7.46
CA LEU A 317 11.55 -3.01 8.03
C LEU A 317 12.97 -3.53 8.23
N ALA A 318 13.96 -2.72 7.89
CA ALA A 318 15.36 -3.03 8.15
C ALA A 318 16.14 -1.77 8.55
N ASP A 319 17.20 -1.97 9.32
CA ASP A 319 18.22 -0.97 9.59
C ASP A 319 19.60 -1.56 9.37
N SER A 320 20.52 -0.75 8.84
CA SER A 320 21.89 -1.18 8.53
C SER A 320 22.76 -1.43 9.76
N ALA A 321 22.26 -1.16 10.97
CA ALA A 321 22.99 -1.39 12.22
C ALA A 321 22.79 -2.81 12.76
N ASN A 322 21.57 -3.35 12.65
CA ASN A 322 21.23 -4.68 13.12
C ASN A 322 21.14 -5.72 12.01
N GLN A 323 20.91 -5.30 10.77
CA GLN A 323 20.60 -6.20 9.67
C GLN A 323 21.58 -6.05 8.51
N CYS A 324 21.78 -7.14 7.80
CA CYS A 324 22.51 -7.19 6.55
C CYS A 324 21.67 -6.59 5.42
N VAL A 325 22.18 -5.57 4.76
CA VAL A 325 21.55 -4.98 3.57
C VAL A 325 22.10 -5.69 2.34
N ALA A 326 21.27 -6.52 1.71
CA ALA A 326 21.64 -7.32 0.55
C ALA A 326 20.57 -7.23 -0.55
N THR A 327 21.01 -7.04 -1.78
CA THR A 327 20.15 -6.93 -2.98
C THR A 327 20.45 -8.08 -3.94
N LEU A 328 19.42 -8.79 -4.39
CA LEU A 328 19.55 -9.79 -5.44
C LEU A 328 19.65 -9.07 -6.79
N VAL A 329 20.80 -9.16 -7.43
CA VAL A 329 21.14 -8.39 -8.64
C VAL A 329 21.38 -9.32 -9.82
N GLY A 330 20.93 -8.94 -11.01
CA GLY A 330 21.07 -9.79 -12.19
C GLY A 330 20.34 -9.24 -13.41
N ASN A 331 20.33 -10.02 -14.48
CA ASN A 331 19.62 -9.67 -15.72
C ASN A 331 18.11 -9.93 -15.67
N PHE A 332 17.58 -10.38 -14.51
CA PHE A 332 16.16 -10.55 -14.28
C PHE A 332 15.50 -9.29 -13.70
N GLN A 333 16.27 -8.29 -13.24
CA GLN A 333 15.73 -7.09 -12.59
C GLN A 333 14.86 -6.25 -13.54
N SER A 334 15.19 -6.21 -14.82
CA SER A 334 14.35 -5.58 -15.84
C SER A 334 12.98 -6.24 -16.03
N VAL A 335 12.85 -7.54 -15.71
CA VAL A 335 11.58 -8.28 -15.78
C VAL A 335 10.64 -7.89 -14.64
N ILE A 336 11.19 -7.67 -13.45
CA ILE A 336 10.43 -7.37 -12.23
C ILE A 336 10.30 -5.87 -11.95
N GLY A 337 11.08 -5.03 -12.64
CA GLY A 337 11.04 -3.57 -12.55
C GLY A 337 12.37 -2.95 -12.11
N GLY A 338 13.02 -2.25 -13.04
CA GLY A 338 14.27 -1.51 -12.83
C GLY A 338 15.34 -1.86 -13.86
N SER A 339 16.58 -1.42 -13.64
CA SER A 339 17.70 -1.75 -14.52
C SER A 339 18.35 -3.07 -14.09
N ASP A 340 18.83 -3.83 -15.08
CA ASP A 340 19.63 -5.04 -14.82
C ASP A 340 20.96 -4.67 -14.14
N TRP A 341 21.43 -5.56 -13.27
CA TRP A 341 22.71 -5.41 -12.56
C TRP A 341 22.81 -4.12 -11.72
N ALA A 342 21.72 -3.75 -11.04
CA ALA A 342 21.62 -2.55 -10.20
C ALA A 342 21.53 -2.92 -8.69
N PRO A 343 22.62 -2.81 -7.91
CA PRO A 343 22.64 -3.07 -6.46
C PRO A 343 21.77 -2.14 -5.62
N ASP A 344 21.53 -0.94 -6.12
CA ASP A 344 20.74 0.11 -5.50
C ASP A 344 19.23 0.03 -5.84
N ASN A 345 18.82 -0.96 -6.65
CA ASN A 345 17.42 -1.27 -6.88
C ASN A 345 16.90 -2.23 -5.81
N LEU A 346 16.36 -1.69 -4.72
CA LEU A 346 15.92 -2.41 -3.53
C LEU A 346 14.61 -3.17 -3.73
N ARG A 347 13.99 -3.11 -4.92
CA ARG A 347 12.87 -4.00 -5.29
C ARG A 347 13.20 -5.47 -5.04
N THR A 348 14.47 -5.83 -5.20
CA THR A 348 15.03 -7.16 -4.98
C THR A 348 15.85 -7.29 -3.70
N MET A 349 15.68 -6.38 -2.75
CA MET A 349 16.26 -6.50 -1.42
C MET A 349 15.82 -7.81 -0.78
N LEU A 350 16.78 -8.57 -0.24
CA LEU A 350 16.51 -9.77 0.53
C LEU A 350 16.15 -9.36 1.96
N TRP A 351 15.07 -9.93 2.48
CA TRP A 351 14.54 -9.59 3.82
C TRP A 351 14.84 -10.72 4.81
N GLN A 352 15.11 -10.35 6.06
CA GLN A 352 15.45 -11.30 7.12
C GLN A 352 14.29 -12.29 7.34
N GLU A 353 14.58 -13.59 7.35
CA GLU A 353 13.53 -14.63 7.44
C GLU A 353 12.85 -14.68 8.81
N ALA A 354 13.59 -14.33 9.87
CA ALA A 354 13.09 -14.21 11.23
C ALA A 354 13.98 -13.26 12.03
N PRO A 355 13.47 -12.59 13.08
CA PRO A 355 14.27 -11.70 13.91
C PRO A 355 15.57 -12.36 14.41
N GLY A 356 16.71 -11.79 14.04
CA GLY A 356 18.03 -12.30 14.42
C GLY A 356 18.56 -13.48 13.57
N SER A 357 17.87 -13.85 12.50
CA SER A 357 18.36 -14.83 11.53
C SER A 357 19.51 -14.28 10.70
N ASP A 358 20.51 -15.11 10.42
CA ASP A 358 21.55 -14.81 9.42
C ASP A 358 21.05 -15.04 7.98
N TRP A 359 19.87 -15.67 7.81
CA TRP A 359 19.26 -15.95 6.51
C TRP A 359 18.29 -14.85 6.09
N TYR A 360 18.48 -14.39 4.86
CA TYR A 360 17.69 -13.39 4.17
C TYR A 360 17.15 -13.97 2.87
N SER A 361 15.92 -13.64 2.48
CA SER A 361 15.32 -14.21 1.26
C SER A 361 14.58 -13.18 0.42
N TYR A 362 14.54 -13.46 -0.88
CA TYR A 362 13.71 -12.79 -1.86
C TYR A 362 13.02 -13.84 -2.76
N SER A 363 11.78 -13.57 -3.18
CA SER A 363 11.05 -14.46 -4.08
C SER A 363 10.37 -13.65 -5.17
N ALA A 364 10.41 -14.15 -6.41
CA ALA A 364 9.72 -13.55 -7.55
C ALA A 364 9.33 -14.61 -8.58
N THR A 365 8.21 -14.38 -9.27
CA THR A 365 7.84 -15.14 -10.46
C THR A 365 8.60 -14.61 -11.67
N LEU A 366 9.31 -15.48 -12.37
CA LEU A 366 10.10 -15.17 -13.56
C LEU A 366 9.63 -16.02 -14.75
N PRO A 367 9.47 -15.44 -15.96
CA PRO A 367 9.17 -16.20 -17.18
C PRO A 367 10.28 -17.17 -17.57
N ALA A 368 9.95 -18.12 -18.45
CA ALA A 368 10.93 -19.00 -19.08
C ALA A 368 12.07 -18.19 -19.74
N GLY A 369 13.31 -18.60 -19.52
CA GLY A 369 14.48 -17.87 -20.01
C GLY A 369 15.79 -18.27 -19.33
N SER A 370 16.87 -17.64 -19.78
CA SER A 370 18.20 -17.79 -19.18
C SER A 370 18.59 -16.50 -18.47
N TYR A 371 18.78 -16.60 -17.17
CA TYR A 371 19.14 -15.50 -16.29
C TYR A 371 20.48 -15.75 -15.61
N GLU A 372 21.07 -14.69 -15.11
CA GLU A 372 22.24 -14.73 -14.24
C GLU A 372 22.02 -13.78 -13.07
N TYR A 373 22.48 -14.17 -11.88
CA TYR A 373 22.36 -13.34 -10.70
C TYR A 373 23.56 -13.43 -9.75
N LYS A 374 23.63 -12.45 -8.85
CA LYS A 374 24.51 -12.37 -7.69
C LYS A 374 23.74 -11.71 -6.53
N VAL A 375 24.34 -11.68 -5.36
CA VAL A 375 23.89 -10.85 -4.23
C VAL A 375 24.93 -9.77 -3.99
N ALA A 376 24.52 -8.50 -4.03
CA ALA A 376 25.37 -7.35 -3.72
C ALA A 376 25.02 -6.79 -2.33
N ARG A 377 26.03 -6.35 -1.57
CA ARG A 377 25.83 -5.76 -0.24
C ARG A 377 25.87 -4.24 -0.27
N ASP A 378 25.17 -3.63 0.68
CA ASP A 378 25.21 -2.19 0.96
C ASP A 378 24.97 -1.33 -0.29
N GLU A 379 24.02 -1.75 -1.13
CA GLU A 379 23.58 -1.01 -2.32
C GLU A 379 24.71 -0.72 -3.33
N ALA A 380 25.81 -1.49 -3.26
CA ALA A 380 27.02 -1.24 -4.04
C ALA A 380 27.67 -2.53 -4.53
N TRP A 381 28.53 -2.39 -5.54
CA TRP A 381 29.33 -3.50 -6.06
C TRP A 381 30.59 -3.80 -5.25
N THR A 382 30.85 -3.02 -4.19
CA THR A 382 32.04 -3.17 -3.33
C THR A 382 32.18 -4.58 -2.79
N GLU A 383 31.06 -5.22 -2.44
CA GLU A 383 31.00 -6.58 -1.93
C GLU A 383 29.85 -7.34 -2.60
N SER A 384 30.15 -8.47 -3.26
CA SER A 384 29.13 -9.29 -3.92
C SER A 384 29.49 -10.78 -3.94
N TYR A 385 28.47 -11.63 -3.87
CA TYR A 385 28.60 -13.08 -3.77
C TYR A 385 27.70 -13.82 -4.78
N PRO A 386 28.13 -14.99 -5.29
CA PRO A 386 29.48 -15.55 -5.15
C PRO A 386 30.49 -14.76 -6.00
N GLY A 387 31.75 -15.21 -6.13
CA GLY A 387 32.75 -14.49 -6.93
C GLY A 387 32.37 -14.33 -8.41
N GLY A 388 31.67 -15.32 -8.97
CA GLY A 388 31.12 -15.31 -10.34
C GLY A 388 29.59 -15.17 -10.36
N ASN A 389 29.03 -15.03 -11.56
CA ASN A 389 27.58 -15.02 -11.77
C ASN A 389 27.00 -16.43 -11.58
N VAL A 390 25.84 -16.52 -10.93
CA VAL A 390 25.09 -17.77 -10.80
C VAL A 390 24.13 -17.90 -11.99
N PRO A 391 24.25 -18.92 -12.85
CA PRO A 391 23.32 -19.14 -13.94
C PRO A 391 21.99 -19.71 -13.44
N LEU A 392 20.89 -19.21 -13.99
CA LEU A 392 19.52 -19.63 -13.69
C LEU A 392 18.77 -19.87 -15.01
N SER A 393 18.54 -21.14 -15.36
CA SER A 393 17.79 -21.51 -16.57
C SER A 393 16.40 -21.97 -16.18
N LEU A 394 15.37 -21.26 -16.67
CA LEU A 394 13.97 -21.56 -16.41
C LEU A 394 13.31 -22.10 -17.70
N PRO A 395 12.89 -23.38 -17.73
CA PRO A 395 12.24 -23.96 -18.92
C PRO A 395 10.80 -23.44 -19.12
N ALA A 396 10.14 -23.05 -18.02
CA ALA A 396 8.81 -22.48 -17.99
C ALA A 396 8.77 -21.31 -16.98
N GLU A 397 7.68 -20.55 -16.96
CA GLU A 397 7.44 -19.57 -15.89
C GLU A 397 7.55 -20.27 -14.53
N SER A 398 8.30 -19.68 -13.59
CA SER A 398 8.62 -20.32 -12.32
C SER A 398 8.64 -19.29 -11.19
N ASN A 399 8.21 -19.68 -9.99
CA ASN A 399 8.49 -18.92 -8.78
C ASN A 399 9.90 -19.27 -8.29
N VAL A 400 10.76 -18.27 -8.22
CA VAL A 400 12.17 -18.41 -7.81
C VAL A 400 12.35 -17.77 -6.45
N THR A 401 12.82 -18.55 -5.48
CA THR A 401 13.23 -18.07 -4.16
C THR A 401 14.74 -18.17 -4.04
N VAL A 402 15.39 -17.06 -3.72
CA VAL A 402 16.82 -17.02 -3.39
C VAL A 402 16.97 -16.67 -1.92
N ARG A 403 17.77 -17.47 -1.21
CA ARG A 403 18.16 -17.24 0.18
C ARG A 403 19.65 -16.95 0.24
N TYR A 404 20.05 -16.04 1.12
CA TYR A 404 21.42 -15.63 1.34
C TYR A 404 21.73 -15.62 2.83
N ASN A 405 22.81 -16.27 3.22
CA ASN A 405 23.30 -16.25 4.59
C ASN A 405 24.36 -15.16 4.75
N CYS A 406 24.06 -14.12 5.52
CA CYS A 406 24.97 -12.98 5.71
C CYS A 406 26.17 -13.27 6.62
N ALA A 407 26.15 -14.35 7.40
CA ALA A 407 27.30 -14.75 8.21
C ALA A 407 28.31 -15.60 7.41
N THR A 408 27.83 -16.48 6.51
CA THR A 408 28.67 -17.42 5.77
C THR A 408 28.88 -17.07 4.29
N ASN A 409 28.11 -16.11 3.77
CA ASN A 409 28.01 -15.78 2.35
C ASN A 409 27.46 -16.91 1.46
N GLU A 410 26.78 -17.88 2.06
CA GLU A 410 26.13 -18.98 1.35
C GLU A 410 24.86 -18.49 0.63
N ILE A 411 24.61 -19.04 -0.56
CA ILE A 411 23.42 -18.75 -1.37
C ILE A 411 22.72 -20.06 -1.67
N GLU A 412 21.42 -20.11 -1.40
CA GLU A 412 20.54 -21.21 -1.78
C GLU A 412 19.49 -20.70 -2.76
N GLN A 413 19.12 -21.54 -3.72
CA GLN A 413 18.05 -21.25 -4.68
C GLN A 413 17.03 -22.39 -4.70
N THR A 414 15.76 -22.02 -4.75
CA THR A 414 14.64 -22.92 -4.95
C THR A 414 13.83 -22.42 -6.14
N VAL A 415 13.57 -23.30 -7.10
CA VAL A 415 12.77 -23.00 -8.30
C VAL A 415 11.54 -23.89 -8.28
N VAL A 416 10.36 -23.28 -8.33
CA VAL A 416 9.08 -23.98 -8.44
C VAL A 416 8.47 -23.60 -9.79
N SER A 417 8.44 -24.54 -10.75
CA SER A 417 7.81 -24.31 -12.05
C SER A 417 6.31 -24.03 -11.87
N LEU A 418 5.84 -22.97 -12.50
CA LEU A 418 4.43 -22.58 -12.61
C LEU A 418 3.84 -22.91 -13.99
N GLY A 419 4.68 -23.35 -14.94
CA GLY A 419 4.19 -23.92 -16.20
C GLY A 419 3.44 -25.23 -15.94
N GLY A 420 2.27 -25.37 -16.55
CA GLY A 420 1.54 -26.64 -16.59
C GLY A 420 2.32 -27.74 -17.31
N ALA A 421 1.79 -28.95 -17.31
CA ALA A 421 2.41 -30.09 -17.96
C ALA A 421 2.66 -29.85 -19.47
N SER A 422 3.67 -30.52 -20.01
CA SER A 422 4.08 -30.38 -21.40
C SER A 422 4.59 -31.69 -21.96
N HIS A 423 4.57 -31.85 -23.29
CA HIS A 423 5.07 -33.07 -23.93
C HIS A 423 6.61 -33.17 -23.89
N ASP A 424 7.18 -33.53 -22.75
CA ASP A 424 8.62 -33.48 -22.44
C ASP A 424 9.25 -34.82 -22.04
N ASN A 425 8.51 -35.93 -22.20
CA ASN A 425 8.83 -37.27 -21.72
C ASN A 425 8.79 -37.42 -20.20
N ASP A 426 7.90 -36.69 -19.53
CA ASP A 426 7.57 -36.87 -18.13
C ASP A 426 6.04 -36.90 -17.96
N ILE A 427 5.54 -37.81 -17.13
CA ILE A 427 4.09 -37.92 -16.90
C ILE A 427 3.82 -37.45 -15.47
N TRP A 428 2.88 -36.53 -15.31
CA TRP A 428 2.54 -36.00 -13.99
C TRP A 428 1.60 -36.96 -13.24
N TRP A 429 2.20 -37.88 -12.48
CA TRP A 429 1.47 -39.02 -11.87
C TRP A 429 0.31 -38.64 -10.95
N ASN A 430 0.40 -37.50 -10.25
CA ASN A 430 -0.62 -37.05 -9.32
C ASN A 430 -1.88 -36.55 -10.03
N ASP A 431 -1.74 -36.18 -11.30
CA ASP A 431 -2.81 -35.59 -12.10
C ASP A 431 -3.55 -36.64 -12.94
N LEU A 432 -2.96 -37.83 -13.13
CA LEU A 432 -3.66 -38.98 -13.67
C LEU A 432 -4.85 -39.39 -12.79
N GLY A 433 -6.00 -39.70 -13.40
CA GLY A 433 -7.22 -39.95 -12.66
C GLY A 433 -8.30 -40.75 -13.38
N HIS A 434 -8.88 -41.74 -12.69
CA HIS A 434 -10.10 -42.44 -13.10
C HIS A 434 -10.85 -42.93 -11.86
N ASP A 435 -12.13 -42.57 -11.74
CA ASP A 435 -13.04 -43.12 -10.71
C ASP A 435 -14.09 -44.03 -11.36
N SER A 436 -13.96 -45.34 -11.18
CA SER A 436 -14.86 -46.32 -11.80
C SER A 436 -16.32 -46.28 -11.31
N ARG A 437 -16.62 -45.50 -10.27
CA ARG A 437 -17.97 -45.31 -9.71
C ARG A 437 -18.61 -43.98 -10.13
N ASP A 438 -17.84 -43.06 -10.69
CA ASP A 438 -18.34 -41.78 -11.19
C ASP A 438 -18.66 -41.88 -12.69
N THR A 439 -19.87 -41.45 -13.04
CA THR A 439 -20.36 -41.40 -14.41
C THR A 439 -19.57 -40.47 -15.32
N LEU A 440 -18.77 -39.53 -14.78
CA LEU A 440 -17.81 -38.77 -15.57
C LEU A 440 -16.73 -39.68 -16.18
N PHE A 441 -16.30 -40.71 -15.47
CA PHE A 441 -15.19 -41.56 -15.89
C PHE A 441 -15.64 -42.89 -16.50
N ARG A 442 -16.87 -43.34 -16.21
CA ARG A 442 -17.43 -44.58 -16.74
C ARG A 442 -18.92 -44.45 -17.05
N THR A 443 -19.29 -44.55 -18.32
CA THR A 443 -20.68 -44.42 -18.76
C THR A 443 -21.08 -45.53 -19.74
N PRO A 444 -22.17 -46.29 -19.50
CA PRO A 444 -22.98 -46.31 -18.28
C PRO A 444 -22.19 -46.79 -17.04
N GLY A 445 -22.58 -46.32 -15.86
CA GLY A 445 -21.98 -46.76 -14.60
C GLY A 445 -22.41 -48.19 -14.22
N GLY A 446 -21.57 -48.89 -13.46
CA GLY A 446 -21.89 -50.23 -12.94
C GLY A 446 -21.83 -51.35 -13.98
N ALA A 447 -22.58 -52.43 -13.72
CA ALA A 447 -22.73 -53.56 -14.65
C ALA A 447 -23.70 -53.19 -15.78
N VAL A 448 -23.46 -53.72 -16.98
CA VAL A 448 -24.26 -53.39 -18.18
C VAL A 448 -24.82 -54.65 -18.84
N GLU A 449 -25.92 -54.50 -19.57
CA GLU A 449 -26.51 -55.60 -20.34
C GLU A 449 -25.63 -55.94 -21.56
N ALA A 450 -25.60 -57.22 -21.94
CA ALA A 450 -25.04 -57.64 -23.22
C ALA A 450 -25.65 -56.81 -24.36
N GLY A 451 -24.81 -56.35 -25.29
CA GLY A 451 -25.14 -55.39 -26.34
C GLY A 451 -24.89 -53.92 -25.97
N THR A 452 -24.49 -53.61 -24.74
CA THR A 452 -24.20 -52.24 -24.29
C THR A 452 -22.70 -51.93 -24.37
N ALA A 453 -22.33 -50.87 -25.09
CA ALA A 453 -20.97 -50.34 -25.09
C ALA A 453 -20.73 -49.45 -23.86
N VAL A 454 -19.48 -49.38 -23.38
CA VAL A 454 -19.11 -48.57 -22.22
C VAL A 454 -18.00 -47.61 -22.58
N THR A 455 -18.24 -46.33 -22.30
CA THR A 455 -17.25 -45.27 -22.44
C THR A 455 -16.45 -45.14 -21.16
N LEU A 456 -15.12 -45.14 -21.28
CA LEU A 456 -14.17 -44.97 -20.19
C LEU A 456 -13.34 -43.71 -20.42
N ARG A 457 -13.13 -42.91 -19.38
CA ARG A 457 -12.27 -41.72 -19.42
C ARG A 457 -11.09 -41.82 -18.46
N LEU A 458 -9.97 -41.24 -18.86
CA LEU A 458 -8.79 -40.99 -18.05
C LEU A 458 -8.55 -39.48 -18.01
N ARG A 459 -8.43 -38.92 -16.80
CA ARG A 459 -7.97 -37.54 -16.59
C ARG A 459 -6.45 -37.50 -16.56
N ALA A 460 -5.85 -36.45 -17.10
CA ALA A 460 -4.44 -36.09 -16.95
C ALA A 460 -4.30 -34.56 -16.81
N ALA A 461 -3.14 -34.06 -16.38
CA ALA A 461 -2.89 -32.61 -16.43
C ALA A 461 -2.99 -32.10 -17.88
N SER A 462 -3.45 -30.86 -18.05
CA SER A 462 -3.60 -30.27 -19.39
C SER A 462 -2.25 -30.25 -20.12
N ASN A 463 -2.22 -30.75 -21.36
CA ASN A 463 -1.03 -30.84 -22.22
C ASN A 463 0.12 -31.74 -21.69
N ASP A 464 -0.19 -32.67 -20.77
CA ASP A 464 0.75 -33.67 -20.23
C ASP A 464 0.97 -34.84 -21.19
N LEU A 465 -0.12 -35.47 -21.65
CA LEU A 465 -0.04 -36.72 -22.40
C LEU A 465 -0.01 -36.50 -23.91
N THR A 466 0.98 -37.10 -24.57
CA THR A 466 0.96 -37.23 -26.04
C THR A 466 -0.08 -38.24 -26.54
N SER A 467 -0.39 -39.28 -25.75
CA SER A 467 -1.45 -40.25 -26.05
C SER A 467 -1.85 -41.10 -24.83
N ALA A 468 -3.01 -41.74 -24.91
CA ALA A 468 -3.47 -42.70 -23.90
C ALA A 468 -4.15 -43.92 -24.56
N GLN A 469 -4.12 -45.06 -23.88
CA GLN A 469 -4.79 -46.29 -24.27
C GLN A 469 -5.54 -46.90 -23.09
N VAL A 470 -6.60 -47.65 -23.38
CA VAL A 470 -7.20 -48.58 -22.43
C VAL A 470 -6.92 -50.01 -22.88
N ARG A 471 -6.34 -50.81 -21.98
CA ARG A 471 -6.21 -52.25 -22.16
C ARG A 471 -7.44 -52.90 -21.56
N VAL A 472 -8.13 -53.73 -22.34
CA VAL A 472 -9.31 -54.49 -21.89
C VAL A 472 -9.05 -55.99 -22.12
N TRP A 473 -9.26 -56.81 -21.10
CA TRP A 473 -9.26 -58.27 -21.19
C TRP A 473 -10.68 -58.79 -21.21
N ASP A 474 -11.00 -59.61 -22.19
CA ASP A 474 -12.26 -60.35 -22.27
C ASP A 474 -12.07 -61.75 -21.71
N ASP A 475 -12.66 -61.99 -20.54
CA ASP A 475 -12.57 -63.27 -19.82
C ASP A 475 -13.23 -64.42 -20.62
N ARG A 476 -14.28 -64.14 -21.40
CA ARG A 476 -15.02 -65.16 -22.15
C ARG A 476 -14.20 -65.78 -23.27
N ILE A 477 -13.43 -64.97 -24.00
CA ILE A 477 -12.61 -65.42 -25.14
C ILE A 477 -11.12 -65.47 -24.81
N ASN A 478 -10.73 -65.11 -23.58
CA ASN A 478 -9.37 -65.14 -23.09
C ASN A 478 -8.40 -64.32 -23.97
N ALA A 479 -8.83 -63.11 -24.34
CA ALA A 479 -8.09 -62.23 -25.26
C ALA A 479 -8.06 -60.78 -24.77
N GLN A 480 -6.99 -60.07 -25.16
CA GLN A 480 -6.85 -58.64 -24.86
C GLN A 480 -7.15 -57.76 -26.07
N MET A 481 -7.65 -56.56 -25.78
CA MET A 481 -7.82 -55.43 -26.70
C MET A 481 -7.03 -54.25 -26.15
N LEU A 482 -6.31 -53.55 -27.04
CA LEU A 482 -5.72 -52.25 -26.76
C LEU A 482 -6.48 -51.22 -27.58
N ILE A 483 -7.19 -50.32 -26.91
CA ILE A 483 -8.03 -49.33 -27.55
C ILE A 483 -7.39 -47.96 -27.32
N ASN A 484 -7.02 -47.29 -28.41
CA ASN A 484 -6.51 -45.93 -28.34
C ASN A 484 -7.61 -44.99 -27.85
N MET A 485 -7.25 -44.10 -26.94
CA MET A 485 -8.12 -43.05 -26.45
C MET A 485 -7.95 -41.78 -27.29
N THR A 486 -8.99 -40.97 -27.34
CA THR A 486 -8.98 -39.65 -27.98
C THR A 486 -9.29 -38.58 -26.95
N LEU A 487 -8.68 -37.41 -27.09
CA LEU A 487 -8.98 -36.26 -26.24
C LEU A 487 -10.46 -35.85 -26.41
N ALA A 488 -11.22 -35.88 -25.33
CA ALA A 488 -12.65 -35.56 -25.32
C ALA A 488 -12.93 -34.14 -24.82
N ALA A 489 -12.14 -33.65 -23.85
CA ALA A 489 -12.26 -32.31 -23.30
C ALA A 489 -10.95 -31.85 -22.64
N ASP A 490 -10.76 -30.53 -22.55
CA ASP A 490 -9.70 -29.86 -21.81
C ASP A 490 -10.31 -28.63 -21.12
N ASP A 491 -10.17 -28.54 -19.80
CA ASP A 491 -10.68 -27.42 -19.00
C ASP A 491 -9.59 -26.38 -18.64
N GLY A 492 -8.37 -26.55 -19.19
CA GLY A 492 -7.19 -25.73 -18.93
C GLY A 492 -6.42 -26.13 -17.67
N THR A 493 -6.97 -27.02 -16.83
CA THR A 493 -6.25 -27.67 -15.72
C THR A 493 -6.04 -29.15 -16.03
N TYR A 494 -7.08 -29.83 -16.53
CA TYR A 494 -7.06 -31.24 -16.88
C TYR A 494 -7.61 -31.51 -18.27
N GLU A 495 -6.97 -32.48 -18.93
CA GLU A 495 -7.48 -33.16 -20.10
C GLU A 495 -8.24 -34.44 -19.72
N TYR A 496 -9.28 -34.76 -20.49
CA TYR A 496 -10.04 -35.99 -20.36
C TYR A 496 -9.94 -36.79 -21.65
N TRP A 497 -9.21 -37.90 -21.59
CA TRP A 497 -9.03 -38.86 -22.68
C TRP A 497 -10.13 -39.90 -22.61
N GLU A 498 -10.74 -40.26 -23.74
CA GLU A 498 -11.90 -41.16 -23.80
C GLU A 498 -11.71 -42.32 -24.78
N ALA A 499 -12.18 -43.51 -24.42
CA ALA A 499 -12.35 -44.64 -25.34
C ALA A 499 -13.67 -45.38 -25.07
N THR A 500 -14.26 -45.93 -26.13
CA THR A 500 -15.45 -46.80 -26.03
C THR A 500 -15.04 -48.26 -26.11
N VAL A 501 -15.29 -49.00 -25.03
CA VAL A 501 -15.19 -50.46 -24.98
C VAL A 501 -16.35 -51.04 -25.81
N PRO A 502 -16.07 -51.89 -26.82
CA PRO A 502 -17.09 -52.48 -27.66
C PRO A 502 -18.10 -53.30 -26.86
N ALA A 503 -19.38 -53.21 -27.27
CA ALA A 503 -20.44 -54.04 -26.74
C ALA A 503 -20.14 -55.52 -26.99
N SER A 504 -20.16 -56.34 -25.93
CA SER A 504 -20.18 -57.79 -26.08
C SER A 504 -21.59 -58.25 -26.42
N ALA A 505 -21.75 -59.11 -27.43
CA ALA A 505 -23.03 -59.74 -27.75
C ALA A 505 -23.46 -60.78 -26.69
N ASP A 506 -22.49 -61.33 -25.94
CA ASP A 506 -22.71 -62.35 -24.93
C ASP A 506 -22.31 -61.84 -23.52
N PRO A 507 -22.88 -62.39 -22.43
CA PRO A 507 -22.40 -62.11 -21.09
C PRO A 507 -20.91 -62.45 -20.92
N THR A 508 -20.15 -61.51 -20.36
CA THR A 508 -18.70 -61.61 -20.11
C THR A 508 -18.28 -60.71 -18.96
N ILE A 509 -17.04 -60.87 -18.50
CA ILE A 509 -16.38 -59.94 -17.59
C ILE A 509 -15.22 -59.32 -18.36
N TYR A 510 -15.26 -57.99 -18.48
CA TYR A 510 -14.14 -57.21 -18.95
C TYR A 510 -13.27 -56.76 -17.78
N TRP A 511 -11.95 -56.87 -17.93
CA TRP A 511 -10.98 -56.32 -16.97
C TRP A 511 -10.16 -55.24 -17.66
N TYR A 512 -10.21 -54.01 -17.16
CA TYR A 512 -9.56 -52.88 -17.83
C TYR A 512 -8.59 -52.09 -16.95
N ARG A 513 -7.63 -51.45 -17.62
CA ARG A 513 -6.66 -50.51 -17.05
C ARG A 513 -6.20 -49.51 -18.11
N PHE A 514 -5.62 -48.39 -17.69
CA PHE A 514 -5.13 -47.36 -18.60
C PHE A 514 -3.61 -47.40 -18.75
N ILE A 515 -3.15 -46.96 -19.91
CA ILE A 515 -1.74 -46.78 -20.26
C ILE A 515 -1.60 -45.35 -20.77
N ALA A 516 -0.85 -44.53 -20.04
CA ALA A 516 -0.59 -43.13 -20.35
C ALA A 516 0.80 -42.98 -20.98
N HIS A 517 0.91 -42.12 -21.99
CA HIS A 517 2.16 -41.87 -22.72
C HIS A 517 2.43 -40.37 -22.86
N ASP A 518 3.62 -39.96 -22.46
CA ASP A 518 4.24 -38.72 -22.92
C ASP A 518 5.56 -39.05 -23.63
N GLY A 519 5.57 -38.97 -24.96
CA GLY A 519 6.72 -39.33 -25.77
C GLY A 519 7.23 -40.75 -25.49
N THR A 520 8.37 -40.85 -24.79
CA THR A 520 9.01 -42.11 -24.39
C THR A 520 8.62 -42.57 -22.97
N ALA A 521 8.03 -41.70 -22.16
CA ALA A 521 7.52 -42.06 -20.84
C ALA A 521 6.23 -42.90 -20.96
N VAL A 522 6.10 -43.89 -20.08
CA VAL A 522 4.93 -44.76 -19.98
C VAL A 522 4.56 -44.90 -18.51
N ALA A 523 3.28 -44.71 -18.21
CA ALA A 523 2.72 -44.98 -16.88
C ALA A 523 1.44 -45.81 -17.02
N TYR A 524 1.12 -46.58 -15.99
CA TYR A 524 -0.10 -47.38 -15.89
C TYR A 524 -1.00 -46.79 -14.81
N TYR A 525 -2.30 -46.69 -15.10
CA TYR A 525 -3.30 -46.29 -14.10
C TYR A 525 -4.30 -47.42 -13.89
N GLU A 526 -4.32 -47.95 -12.68
CA GLU A 526 -4.96 -49.22 -12.30
C GLU A 526 -5.77 -49.04 -10.99
N ASP A 527 -6.57 -50.03 -10.61
CA ASP A 527 -7.27 -50.03 -9.33
C ASP A 527 -6.26 -50.01 -8.17
N ASP A 528 -6.67 -49.42 -7.06
CA ASP A 528 -5.81 -49.32 -5.88
C ASP A 528 -5.55 -50.70 -5.24
N ALA A 529 -4.71 -50.71 -4.21
CA ALA A 529 -4.41 -51.95 -3.48
C ALA A 529 -5.66 -52.59 -2.83
N SER A 530 -6.72 -51.82 -2.58
CA SER A 530 -7.98 -52.28 -1.98
C SER A 530 -8.85 -53.07 -2.96
N ARG A 531 -8.66 -52.88 -4.27
CA ARG A 531 -9.36 -53.59 -5.36
C ARG A 531 -10.89 -53.57 -5.24
N ASN A 532 -11.42 -52.45 -4.78
CA ASN A 532 -12.86 -52.29 -4.55
C ASN A 532 -13.50 -51.35 -5.58
N GLY A 533 -12.76 -50.87 -6.58
CA GLY A 533 -13.18 -49.80 -7.49
C GLY A 533 -13.27 -48.43 -6.82
N GLY A 534 -13.67 -47.41 -7.57
CA GLY A 534 -13.44 -46.02 -7.19
C GLY A 534 -12.19 -45.47 -7.87
N TRP A 535 -11.48 -44.56 -7.19
CA TRP A 535 -10.21 -43.99 -7.64
C TRP A 535 -9.10 -45.03 -7.74
N GLY A 536 -8.31 -44.91 -8.80
CA GLY A 536 -7.12 -45.74 -9.01
C GLY A 536 -5.83 -45.16 -8.47
N GLN A 537 -4.74 -45.78 -8.88
CA GLN A 537 -3.38 -45.41 -8.56
C GLN A 537 -2.47 -45.56 -9.79
N THR A 538 -1.44 -44.71 -9.86
CA THR A 538 -0.41 -44.73 -10.90
C THR A 538 0.72 -45.70 -10.56
N PHE A 539 1.22 -46.42 -11.57
CA PHE A 539 2.35 -47.36 -11.48
C PHE A 539 3.32 -47.15 -12.65
N GLY A 540 4.63 -47.25 -12.38
CA GLY A 540 5.65 -47.25 -13.44
C GLY A 540 5.69 -48.56 -14.23
N ASP A 541 5.45 -49.68 -13.56
CA ASP A 541 5.26 -51.01 -14.16
C ASP A 541 3.89 -51.54 -13.75
N SER A 542 3.19 -52.15 -14.70
CA SER A 542 1.87 -52.70 -14.44
C SER A 542 1.91 -53.87 -13.46
N VAL A 543 1.09 -53.80 -12.42
CA VAL A 543 0.84 -54.90 -11.45
C VAL A 543 -0.45 -55.67 -11.75
N ASP A 544 -1.17 -55.24 -12.77
CA ASP A 544 -2.44 -55.78 -13.27
C ASP A 544 -3.59 -55.77 -12.26
N ASN A 545 -3.70 -54.69 -11.48
CA ASN A 545 -4.87 -54.38 -10.67
C ASN A 545 -6.01 -53.83 -11.55
N SER A 546 -6.50 -54.63 -12.50
CA SER A 546 -7.55 -54.19 -13.42
C SER A 546 -8.90 -54.01 -12.72
N TRP A 547 -9.69 -53.01 -13.14
CA TRP A 547 -11.08 -52.87 -12.73
C TRP A 547 -11.98 -53.87 -13.45
N GLN A 548 -13.04 -54.31 -12.77
CA GLN A 548 -14.06 -55.18 -13.34
C GLN A 548 -15.18 -54.37 -14.02
N LEU A 549 -15.54 -54.79 -15.23
CA LEU A 549 -16.75 -54.40 -15.94
C LEU A 549 -17.57 -55.65 -16.28
N THR A 550 -18.66 -55.84 -15.54
CA THR A 550 -19.57 -56.98 -15.72
C THR A 550 -20.56 -56.69 -16.85
N VAL A 551 -20.60 -57.58 -17.84
CA VAL A 551 -21.64 -57.61 -18.88
C VAL A 551 -22.57 -58.79 -18.60
N TYR A 552 -23.83 -58.52 -18.25
CA TYR A 552 -24.78 -59.53 -17.79
C TYR A 552 -25.85 -59.85 -18.84
N ASP A 553 -26.49 -61.01 -18.68
CA ASP A 553 -27.60 -61.44 -19.53
C ASP A 553 -28.82 -60.52 -19.32
N PRO A 554 -29.41 -59.88 -20.35
CA PRO A 554 -30.55 -58.98 -20.19
C PRO A 554 -31.77 -59.60 -19.50
N SER A 555 -31.90 -60.94 -19.54
CA SER A 555 -32.97 -61.67 -18.85
C SER A 555 -32.72 -61.85 -17.34
N PHE A 556 -31.52 -61.57 -16.84
CA PHE A 556 -31.20 -61.62 -15.42
C PHE A 556 -31.83 -60.43 -14.69
N GLN A 557 -32.65 -60.72 -13.69
CA GLN A 557 -33.37 -59.72 -12.91
C GLN A 557 -33.06 -59.91 -11.42
N THR A 558 -32.77 -58.82 -10.72
CA THR A 558 -32.72 -58.80 -9.26
C THR A 558 -34.03 -58.22 -8.70
N PRO A 559 -34.52 -58.68 -7.52
CA PRO A 559 -35.77 -58.17 -6.96
C PRO A 559 -35.75 -56.65 -6.75
N ASP A 560 -36.72 -55.95 -7.33
CA ASP A 560 -36.74 -54.47 -7.35
C ASP A 560 -36.78 -53.83 -5.97
N TRP A 561 -37.45 -54.49 -5.01
CA TRP A 561 -37.58 -53.98 -3.65
C TRP A 561 -36.23 -53.93 -2.91
N VAL A 562 -35.26 -54.79 -3.25
CA VAL A 562 -33.94 -54.80 -2.60
C VAL A 562 -33.10 -53.62 -3.08
N LYS A 563 -33.19 -53.25 -4.37
CA LYS A 563 -32.37 -52.20 -5.00
C LYS A 563 -32.52 -50.84 -4.32
N ASN A 564 -33.71 -50.55 -3.80
CA ASN A 564 -34.06 -49.29 -3.13
C ASN A 564 -34.47 -49.50 -1.66
N GLY A 565 -34.28 -50.71 -1.12
CA GLY A 565 -34.70 -51.05 0.23
C GLY A 565 -33.66 -50.63 1.26
N ILE A 566 -34.12 -50.16 2.43
CA ILE A 566 -33.27 -50.01 3.60
C ILE A 566 -33.33 -51.32 4.37
N MET A 567 -32.21 -52.05 4.40
CA MET A 567 -32.10 -53.30 5.17
C MET A 567 -31.61 -52.99 6.58
N TYR A 568 -32.31 -53.54 7.58
CA TYR A 568 -31.90 -53.49 8.98
C TYR A 568 -31.49 -54.89 9.43
N GLN A 569 -30.18 -55.12 9.53
CA GLN A 569 -29.65 -56.39 10.00
C GLN A 569 -29.74 -56.46 11.53
N ILE A 570 -30.53 -57.42 12.03
CA ILE A 570 -30.65 -57.71 13.45
C ILE A 570 -29.76 -58.90 13.77
N PHE A 571 -28.85 -58.73 14.72
CA PHE A 571 -28.27 -59.85 15.46
C PHE A 571 -29.23 -60.14 16.63
N PRO A 572 -30.10 -61.16 16.55
CA PRO A 572 -31.28 -61.26 17.42
C PRO A 572 -30.96 -61.18 18.90
N GLU A 573 -29.95 -61.94 19.33
CA GLU A 573 -29.47 -61.99 20.71
C GLU A 573 -29.03 -60.63 21.28
N ARG A 574 -28.60 -59.70 20.43
CA ARG A 574 -28.00 -58.42 20.87
C ARG A 574 -28.85 -57.22 20.54
N PHE A 575 -29.98 -57.45 19.90
CA PHE A 575 -30.85 -56.37 19.49
C PHE A 575 -31.71 -55.90 20.66
N ARG A 576 -32.46 -56.82 21.28
CA ARG A 576 -33.30 -56.52 22.44
C ARG A 576 -33.88 -57.80 23.06
N ASP A 577 -33.69 -57.98 24.35
CA ASP A 577 -34.52 -58.90 25.15
C ASP A 577 -35.94 -58.31 25.29
N GLY A 578 -36.90 -59.03 24.70
CA GLY A 578 -38.32 -58.69 24.73
C GLY A 578 -39.14 -59.55 25.70
N ASP A 579 -38.58 -60.63 26.23
CA ASP A 579 -39.26 -61.58 27.11
C ASP A 579 -38.24 -62.40 27.92
N PRO A 580 -37.91 -61.95 29.16
CA PRO A 580 -36.93 -62.61 30.01
C PRO A 580 -37.28 -64.07 30.38
N ALA A 581 -38.52 -64.51 30.14
CA ALA A 581 -38.92 -65.89 30.40
C ALA A 581 -38.30 -66.89 29.41
N ASN A 582 -37.83 -66.43 28.25
CA ASN A 582 -37.14 -67.25 27.26
C ASN A 582 -35.61 -67.12 27.30
N ASP A 583 -35.08 -66.32 28.24
CA ASP A 583 -33.64 -66.20 28.49
C ASP A 583 -33.01 -67.57 28.72
N THR A 584 -31.95 -67.85 27.96
CA THR A 584 -31.22 -69.11 28.12
C THR A 584 -30.40 -69.07 29.42
N PRO A 585 -30.60 -70.01 30.36
CA PRO A 585 -29.87 -69.99 31.64
C PRO A 585 -28.36 -70.16 31.44
N ALA A 586 -27.57 -69.50 32.30
CA ALA A 586 -26.12 -69.70 32.35
C ALA A 586 -25.79 -71.18 32.60
N GLY A 587 -24.78 -71.71 31.92
CA GLY A 587 -24.36 -73.11 32.01
C GLY A 587 -25.29 -74.11 31.31
N SER A 588 -26.26 -73.63 30.51
CA SER A 588 -27.05 -74.49 29.63
C SER A 588 -26.21 -75.13 28.53
N PHE A 589 -26.73 -76.22 27.97
CA PHE A 589 -26.03 -77.05 26.99
C PHE A 589 -25.60 -76.24 25.77
N HIS A 590 -24.34 -76.43 25.37
CA HIS A 590 -23.82 -76.06 24.06
C HIS A 590 -23.25 -77.30 23.39
N TYR A 591 -23.40 -77.38 22.08
CA TYR A 591 -22.91 -78.52 21.30
C TYR A 591 -21.37 -78.61 21.39
N ASP A 592 -20.84 -79.82 21.61
CA ASP A 592 -19.40 -80.12 21.74
C ASP A 592 -18.65 -79.49 22.93
N ILE A 593 -19.36 -79.07 23.99
CA ILE A 593 -18.72 -78.58 25.22
C ILE A 593 -19.24 -79.32 26.45
N ALA A 594 -18.35 -80.07 27.08
CA ALA A 594 -18.64 -80.84 28.28
C ALA A 594 -18.93 -79.90 29.47
N GLY A 595 -20.13 -80.00 30.03
CA GLY A 595 -20.57 -79.19 31.17
C GLY A 595 -21.50 -78.01 30.84
N GLY A 596 -21.81 -77.79 29.55
CA GLY A 596 -22.55 -76.60 29.11
C GLY A 596 -21.62 -75.40 28.99
N SER A 597 -22.01 -74.39 28.20
CA SER A 597 -21.08 -73.32 27.85
C SER A 597 -21.74 -72.01 27.46
N ILE A 598 -23.04 -71.84 27.69
CA ILE A 598 -23.64 -70.52 27.52
C ILE A 598 -23.28 -69.70 28.75
N VAL A 599 -22.33 -68.78 28.57
CA VAL A 599 -22.02 -67.75 29.53
C VAL A 599 -22.91 -66.59 29.13
N ARG A 600 -24.12 -66.50 29.72
CA ARG A 600 -24.76 -65.20 29.84
C ARG A 600 -23.75 -64.39 30.61
N SER A 601 -23.03 -63.47 29.96
CA SER A 601 -21.99 -62.75 30.69
C SER A 601 -22.69 -62.11 31.88
N ASP A 602 -22.32 -62.56 33.08
CA ASP A 602 -23.21 -62.75 34.24
C ASP A 602 -23.74 -61.45 34.88
N GLY A 603 -23.73 -60.36 34.11
CA GLY A 603 -24.29 -59.06 34.43
C GLY A 603 -25.75 -58.92 34.04
N THR A 604 -26.48 -58.14 34.83
CA THR A 604 -27.80 -57.60 34.50
C THR A 604 -27.73 -56.37 33.60
N ASP A 605 -26.52 -55.96 33.19
CA ASP A 605 -26.29 -54.82 32.31
C ASP A 605 -26.14 -55.28 30.85
N TRP A 606 -27.16 -54.97 30.05
CA TRP A 606 -27.26 -55.27 28.62
C TRP A 606 -26.05 -54.75 27.81
N ASN A 607 -25.39 -53.69 28.27
CA ASN A 607 -24.28 -53.06 27.55
C ASN A 607 -22.90 -53.62 27.92
N THR A 608 -22.86 -54.69 28.72
CA THR A 608 -21.60 -55.31 29.13
C THR A 608 -20.83 -55.83 27.91
N PRO A 609 -19.56 -55.42 27.71
CA PRO A 609 -18.76 -55.85 26.58
C PRO A 609 -18.60 -57.37 26.50
N ILE A 610 -18.64 -57.88 25.27
CA ILE A 610 -18.36 -59.28 24.99
C ILE A 610 -16.85 -59.47 24.95
N CYS A 611 -16.34 -60.56 25.51
CA CYS A 611 -14.97 -60.95 25.27
C CYS A 611 -14.76 -61.43 23.82
N ASP A 612 -13.72 -60.94 23.14
CA ASP A 612 -13.41 -61.35 21.78
C ASP A 612 -12.81 -62.77 21.78
N PRO A 613 -13.42 -63.75 21.08
CA PRO A 613 -12.88 -65.10 21.03
C PRO A 613 -11.55 -65.22 20.27
N ARG A 614 -11.08 -64.14 19.64
CA ARG A 614 -9.74 -64.05 19.01
C ARG A 614 -8.66 -63.62 19.98
N ASP A 615 -9.02 -63.04 21.13
CA ASP A 615 -8.06 -62.64 22.14
C ASP A 615 -7.57 -63.87 22.91
N GLU A 616 -6.26 -63.97 23.13
CA GLU A 616 -5.61 -65.04 23.91
C GLU A 616 -5.86 -64.90 25.42
N ASN A 617 -7.13 -64.81 25.82
CA ASN A 617 -7.59 -64.68 27.19
C ASN A 617 -8.54 -65.83 27.56
N ALA A 618 -9.30 -65.69 28.65
CA ALA A 618 -10.25 -66.71 29.11
C ALA A 618 -11.35 -67.08 28.08
N CYS A 619 -11.52 -66.28 27.02
CA CYS A 619 -12.45 -66.50 25.93
C CYS A 619 -11.79 -66.95 24.61
N PHE A 620 -10.49 -67.24 24.59
CA PHE A 620 -9.80 -67.65 23.37
C PHE A 620 -10.43 -68.91 22.76
N GLN A 621 -10.82 -68.83 21.48
CA GLN A 621 -11.50 -69.87 20.71
C GLN A 621 -12.90 -70.27 21.21
N ILE A 622 -13.52 -69.45 22.05
CA ILE A 622 -14.86 -69.66 22.59
C ILE A 622 -15.91 -68.98 21.68
N TYR A 623 -16.14 -69.56 20.49
CA TYR A 623 -17.12 -69.06 19.53
C TYR A 623 -18.53 -69.54 19.88
N GLY A 624 -19.50 -68.63 20.00
CA GLY A 624 -20.90 -68.99 20.24
C GLY A 624 -21.25 -69.29 21.70
N GLN A 625 -20.56 -68.70 22.68
CA GLN A 625 -20.86 -68.87 24.11
C GLN A 625 -21.32 -67.58 24.79
N ASN A 626 -21.19 -66.46 24.09
CA ASN A 626 -21.54 -65.14 24.55
C ASN A 626 -22.93 -64.79 24.03
N PHE A 627 -23.95 -65.07 24.82
CA PHE A 627 -25.36 -64.90 24.51
C PHE A 627 -26.01 -64.08 25.64
N TYR A 628 -26.96 -63.19 25.35
CA TYR A 628 -27.55 -62.29 26.36
C TYR A 628 -29.07 -62.43 26.52
N GLY A 629 -29.70 -63.36 25.82
CA GLY A 629 -31.16 -63.44 25.69
C GLY A 629 -31.59 -62.89 24.35
#